data_AF-A0A060C0K7-F1
#
_entry.id   AF-A0A060C0K7-F1
#
_cell.length_a   1.000
_cell.length_b   1.000
_cell.length_c   1.000
_cell.angle_alpha   90.00
_cell.angle_beta   90.00
_cell.angle_gamma   90.00
#
_symmetry.space_group_name_H-M   'P 1'
#
loop_
_entity.id
_entity.type
_entity.pdbx_description
1 polymer ?
#
loop_
_entity_poly.entity_id
_entity_poly.type
_entity_poly.pdbx_seq_one_letter_code
_entity_poly.pdbx_strand_id
1 'polypeptide(L)'
;DPHSCSLVYADGQENIGIIGKGVIDGRGREVSYNLIDQIQKGIISDPLKLDRPTARRPKGIFLYKCKNIQIKEITVKNTGDWVQFYDHCENLFIDGITVDSKAYWNNDGLDIGDCKHVRITIAL
;
A
#
# COMPACT_ATOMS: atom_id res chain seq x y z
N ASP A 1 -0.77 12.26 0.38
CA ASP A 1 0.40 12.80 -0.35
C ASP A 1 0.50 12.04 -1.68
N PRO A 2 0.19 12.68 -2.84
CA PRO A 2 0.40 12.08 -4.16
C PRO A 2 1.88 11.74 -4.44
N HIS A 3 2.80 12.13 -3.56
CA HIS A 3 4.22 11.74 -3.58
C HIS A 3 4.54 10.46 -2.78
N SER A 4 3.53 9.76 -2.25
CA SER A 4 3.71 8.46 -1.60
C SER A 4 4.03 7.37 -2.62
N CYS A 5 5.25 6.84 -2.61
CA CYS A 5 5.60 5.68 -3.44
C CYS A 5 4.75 4.45 -3.07
N SER A 6 4.39 3.66 -4.08
CA SER A 6 3.65 2.40 -3.91
C SER A 6 4.05 1.41 -5.00
N LEU A 7 3.93 0.10 -4.71
CA LEU A 7 4.19 -0.96 -5.67
C LEU A 7 3.13 -0.99 -6.78
N VAL A 8 1.85 -0.84 -6.41
CA VAL A 8 0.73 -0.70 -7.37
C VAL A 8 0.08 0.65 -7.14
N TYR A 9 0.06 1.50 -8.16
CA TYR A 9 -0.44 2.87 -8.07
C TYR A 9 -1.38 3.23 -9.22
N ALA A 10 -2.42 4.01 -8.91
CA ALA A 10 -3.22 4.71 -9.91
C ALA A 10 -3.70 6.07 -9.39
N ASP A 11 -3.81 7.05 -10.30
CA ASP A 11 -4.33 8.39 -10.03
C ASP A 11 -5.42 8.75 -11.05
N GLY A 12 -6.62 9.07 -10.56
CA GLY A 12 -7.71 9.56 -11.41
C GLY A 12 -8.21 8.54 -12.45
N GLN A 13 -7.96 7.24 -12.24
CA GLN A 13 -8.34 6.18 -13.17
C GLN A 13 -9.72 5.60 -12.84
N GLU A 14 -10.37 5.02 -13.84
CA GLU A 14 -11.70 4.40 -13.70
C GLU A 14 -11.69 2.94 -14.16
N ASN A 15 -12.57 2.12 -13.59
CA ASN A 15 -12.80 0.73 -13.96
C ASN A 15 -11.57 -0.16 -13.73
N ILE A 16 -11.07 -0.16 -12.49
CA ILE A 16 -9.86 -0.88 -12.08
C ILE A 16 -10.25 -2.23 -11.47
N GLY A 17 -9.59 -3.30 -11.93
CA GLY A 17 -9.71 -4.65 -11.35
C GLY A 17 -8.35 -5.21 -10.92
N ILE A 18 -8.22 -5.59 -9.65
CA ILE A 18 -7.09 -6.39 -9.13
C ILE A 18 -7.68 -7.67 -8.54
N ILE A 19 -7.72 -8.72 -9.35
CA ILE A 19 -8.54 -9.91 -9.10
C ILE A 19 -7.72 -11.18 -9.33
N GLY A 20 -7.87 -12.14 -8.42
CA GLY A 20 -7.35 -13.50 -8.57
C GLY A 20 -6.71 -14.02 -7.28
N LYS A 21 -6.38 -15.30 -7.24
CA LYS A 21 -5.85 -15.99 -6.04
C LYS A 21 -4.33 -15.85 -5.87
N GLY A 22 -3.76 -14.83 -6.50
CA GLY A 22 -2.32 -14.57 -6.52
C GLY A 22 -1.83 -13.77 -5.31
N VAL A 23 -0.51 -13.56 -5.26
CA VAL A 23 0.15 -12.82 -4.18
C VAL A 23 0.84 -11.58 -4.75
N ILE A 24 0.58 -10.44 -4.13
CA ILE A 24 1.38 -9.21 -4.27
C ILE A 24 2.34 -9.17 -3.06
N ASP A 25 3.62 -9.42 -3.31
CA ASP A 25 4.67 -9.43 -2.29
C ASP A 25 5.51 -8.15 -2.37
N GLY A 26 5.40 -7.30 -1.35
CA GLY A 26 6.06 -6.00 -1.31
C GLY A 26 7.55 -6.04 -0.99
N ARG A 27 8.08 -7.15 -0.45
CA ARG A 27 9.49 -7.30 -0.02
C ARG A 27 10.02 -6.10 0.78
N GLY A 28 9.14 -5.55 1.64
CA GLY A 28 9.33 -4.29 2.32
C GLY A 28 10.49 -4.30 3.31
N ARG A 29 10.82 -5.45 3.89
CA ARG A 29 11.97 -5.58 4.80
C ARG A 29 13.28 -5.28 4.07
N GLU A 30 13.49 -5.87 2.91
CA GLU A 30 14.69 -5.66 2.10
C GLU A 30 14.79 -4.21 1.61
N VAL A 31 13.67 -3.64 1.15
CA VAL A 31 13.62 -2.23 0.73
C VAL A 31 13.98 -1.30 1.89
N SER A 32 13.42 -1.54 3.07
CA SER A 32 13.68 -0.70 4.25
C SER A 32 15.12 -0.80 4.74
N TYR A 33 15.73 -1.99 4.74
CA TYR A 33 17.14 -2.14 5.12
C TYR A 33 18.09 -1.46 4.14
N ASN A 34 17.82 -1.56 2.83
CA ASN A 34 18.60 -0.82 1.82
C ASN A 34 18.47 0.69 2.00
N LEU A 35 17.28 1.17 2.39
CA LEU A 35 17.04 2.59 2.62
C LEU A 35 17.77 3.09 3.88
N ILE A 36 17.76 2.31 4.97
CA ILE A 36 18.55 2.61 6.18
C ILE A 36 20.05 2.66 5.85
N ASP A 37 20.58 1.70 5.09
CA ASP A 37 21.99 1.68 4.67
C ASP A 37 22.37 2.96 3.89
N GLN A 38 21.53 3.39 2.95
CA GLN A 38 21.77 4.63 2.20
C GLN A 38 21.69 5.89 3.08
N ILE A 39 20.80 5.91 4.08
CA ILE A 39 20.72 6.99 5.07
C ILE A 39 21.98 7.04 5.93
N GLN A 40 22.43 5.89 6.44
CA GLN A 40 23.63 5.80 7.28
C GLN A 40 24.91 6.18 6.50
N LYS A 41 24.95 5.93 5.19
CA LYS A 41 26.01 6.38 4.28
C LYS A 41 25.91 7.87 3.90
N GLY A 42 24.87 8.57 4.32
CA GLY A 42 24.63 9.98 3.98
C GLY A 42 24.21 10.21 2.52
N ILE A 43 23.82 9.17 1.79
CA ILE A 43 23.35 9.26 0.40
C ILE A 43 21.93 9.83 0.35
N ILE A 44 21.10 9.43 1.33
CA ILE A 44 19.73 9.92 1.50
C ILE A 44 19.65 10.71 2.81
N SER A 45 19.10 11.92 2.75
CA SER A 45 18.81 12.71 3.94
C SER A 45 17.54 12.19 4.62
N ASP A 46 17.62 11.89 5.91
CA ASP A 46 16.47 11.57 6.76
C ASP A 46 16.52 12.38 8.07
N PRO A 47 15.81 13.53 8.15
CA PRO A 47 15.97 14.50 9.23
C PRO A 47 15.50 13.98 10.59
N LEU A 48 14.68 12.92 10.63
CA LEU A 48 14.08 12.42 11.86
C LEU A 48 14.99 11.45 12.63
N LYS A 49 16.11 10.98 12.07
CA LYS A 49 17.21 10.28 12.78
C LYS A 49 16.78 9.17 13.77
N LEU A 50 15.80 8.33 13.41
CA LEU A 50 15.33 7.20 14.24
C LEU A 50 15.61 5.82 13.60
N ASP A 51 16.57 5.73 12.68
CA ASP A 51 16.77 4.54 11.81
C ASP A 51 15.47 4.07 11.15
N ARG A 52 14.59 5.03 10.87
CA ARG A 52 13.27 4.82 10.31
C ARG A 52 13.09 5.79 9.15
N PRO A 53 13.21 5.31 7.92
CA PRO A 53 12.97 6.13 6.76
C PRO A 53 11.54 6.67 6.78
N THR A 54 11.40 7.99 6.76
CA THR A 54 10.10 8.66 6.82
C THR A 54 9.46 8.84 5.46
N ALA A 55 10.29 8.94 4.41
CA ALA A 55 9.89 8.95 3.01
C ALA A 55 10.37 7.68 2.29
N ARG A 56 9.92 7.48 1.05
CA ARG A 56 10.39 6.41 0.14
C ARG A 56 10.10 4.97 0.61
N ARG A 57 9.18 4.79 1.56
CA ARG A 57 8.65 3.48 1.95
C ARG A 57 7.43 3.14 1.08
N PRO A 58 7.48 2.09 0.24
CA PRO A 58 6.41 1.81 -0.69
C PRO A 58 5.21 1.15 0.01
N LYS A 59 4.03 1.74 -0.17
CA LYS A 59 2.75 1.08 0.09
C LYS A 59 2.55 -0.12 -0.83
N GLY A 60 1.73 -1.09 -0.44
CA GLY A 60 1.38 -2.21 -1.33
C GLY A 60 0.56 -1.75 -2.52
N ILE A 61 -0.68 -1.33 -2.25
CA ILE A 61 -1.61 -0.77 -3.25
C ILE A 61 -1.99 0.64 -2.80
N PHE A 62 -1.86 1.62 -3.67
CA PHE A 62 -2.35 2.98 -3.43
C PHE A 62 -3.15 3.48 -4.63
N LEU A 63 -4.46 3.68 -4.44
CA LEU A 63 -5.33 4.27 -5.46
C LEU A 63 -5.81 5.64 -4.99
N TYR A 64 -5.56 6.67 -5.80
CA TYR A 64 -5.93 8.05 -5.50
C TYR A 64 -6.97 8.54 -6.51
N LYS A 65 -8.07 9.12 -6.04
CA LYS A 65 -9.13 9.71 -6.89
C LYS A 65 -9.69 8.76 -7.96
N CYS A 66 -9.68 7.46 -7.69
CA CYS A 66 -10.12 6.44 -8.65
C CYS A 66 -11.61 6.09 -8.47
N LYS A 67 -12.24 5.57 -9.53
CA LYS A 67 -13.66 5.18 -9.52
C LYS A 67 -13.90 3.79 -10.06
N ASN A 68 -14.95 3.13 -9.58
CA ASN A 68 -15.38 1.79 -10.00
C ASN A 68 -14.23 0.79 -9.87
N ILE A 69 -13.90 0.46 -8.62
CA ILE A 69 -12.71 -0.34 -8.26
C ILE A 69 -13.17 -1.68 -7.71
N GLN A 70 -12.54 -2.76 -8.20
CA GLN A 70 -12.76 -4.11 -7.70
C GLN A 70 -11.43 -4.75 -7.29
N ILE A 71 -11.34 -5.14 -6.01
CA ILE A 71 -10.20 -5.84 -5.42
C ILE A 71 -10.72 -7.17 -4.88
N LYS A 72 -10.26 -8.29 -5.43
CA LYS A 72 -10.90 -9.58 -5.13
C LYS A 72 -9.94 -10.76 -5.06
N GLU A 73 -10.05 -11.54 -3.98
CA GLU A 73 -9.38 -12.83 -3.75
C GLU A 73 -7.84 -12.80 -3.73
N ILE A 74 -7.23 -11.60 -3.76
CA ILE A 74 -5.77 -11.44 -3.72
C ILE A 74 -5.22 -11.58 -2.30
N THR A 75 -3.94 -11.96 -2.22
CA THR A 75 -3.13 -11.79 -1.01
C THR A 75 -2.17 -10.63 -1.18
N VAL A 76 -2.11 -9.72 -0.21
CA VAL A 76 -1.07 -8.69 -0.14
C VAL A 76 -0.21 -8.92 1.09
N LYS A 77 1.12 -9.01 0.91
CA LYS A 77 2.04 -9.32 2.00
C LYS A 77 3.33 -8.52 1.95
N ASN A 78 4.02 -8.47 3.09
CA ASN A 78 5.35 -7.90 3.25
C ASN A 78 5.54 -6.49 2.64
N THR A 79 4.64 -5.55 2.87
CA THR A 79 4.77 -4.17 2.37
C THR A 79 5.77 -3.35 3.19
N GLY A 80 6.31 -2.27 2.61
CA GLY A 80 7.25 -1.37 3.30
C GLY A 80 6.57 -0.22 4.07
N ASP A 81 5.29 -0.01 3.79
CA ASP A 81 4.37 0.95 4.40
C ASP A 81 2.94 0.35 4.34
N TRP A 82 1.90 1.18 4.52
CA TRP A 82 0.49 0.77 4.49
C TRP A 82 0.21 -0.23 3.37
N VAL A 83 -0.49 -1.31 3.71
CA VAL A 83 -0.65 -2.46 2.82
C VAL A 83 -1.54 -2.08 1.64
N GLN A 84 -2.65 -1.42 1.94
CA GLN A 84 -3.59 -0.91 0.96
C GLN A 84 -4.11 0.44 1.43
N PHE A 85 -4.06 1.43 0.56
CA PHE A 85 -4.66 2.74 0.82
C PHE A 85 -5.51 3.16 -0.38
N TYR A 86 -6.76 3.50 -0.12
CA TYR A 86 -7.67 4.04 -1.11
C TYR A 86 -8.06 5.44 -0.63
N ASP A 87 -7.72 6.45 -1.43
CA ASP A 87 -7.87 7.85 -1.04
C ASP A 87 -8.71 8.60 -2.08
N HIS A 88 -9.76 9.29 -1.63
CA HIS A 88 -10.72 10.00 -2.49
C HIS A 88 -11.37 9.11 -3.58
N CYS A 89 -11.53 7.81 -3.33
CA CYS A 89 -12.09 6.87 -4.29
C CYS A 89 -13.63 6.74 -4.18
N GLU A 90 -14.29 6.39 -5.28
CA GLU A 90 -15.75 6.16 -5.32
C GLU A 90 -16.09 4.79 -5.90
N ASN A 91 -17.10 4.12 -5.33
CA ASN A 91 -17.54 2.77 -5.73
C ASN A 91 -16.42 1.74 -5.63
N LEU A 92 -15.93 1.53 -4.41
CA LEU A 92 -14.85 0.59 -4.08
C LEU A 92 -15.43 -0.71 -3.52
N PHE A 93 -15.18 -1.82 -4.22
CA PHE A 93 -15.56 -3.15 -3.78
C PHE A 93 -14.33 -4.01 -3.48
N ILE A 94 -14.20 -4.43 -2.23
CA ILE A 94 -13.12 -5.28 -1.74
C ILE A 94 -13.71 -6.57 -1.18
N ASP A 95 -13.29 -7.72 -1.70
CA ASP A 95 -13.91 -9.01 -1.39
C ASP A 95 -12.90 -10.16 -1.28
N GLY A 96 -12.93 -10.88 -0.16
CA GLY A 96 -12.15 -12.11 0.02
C GLY A 96 -10.63 -11.92 -0.02
N ILE A 97 -10.14 -10.73 0.31
CA ILE A 97 -8.70 -10.45 0.34
C ILE A 97 -8.03 -11.07 1.57
N THR A 98 -6.75 -11.41 1.44
CA THR A 98 -5.88 -11.78 2.56
C THR A 98 -4.80 -10.72 2.74
N VAL A 99 -4.60 -10.25 3.98
CA VAL A 99 -3.50 -9.35 4.34
C VAL A 99 -2.56 -10.07 5.30
N ASP A 100 -1.31 -10.25 4.89
CA ASP A 100 -0.25 -10.84 5.71
C ASP A 100 1.01 -9.96 5.68
N SER A 101 0.96 -8.79 6.31
CA SER A 101 2.08 -7.85 6.31
C SER A 101 2.54 -7.52 7.73
N LYS A 102 3.72 -8.05 8.06
CA LYS A 102 4.44 -7.79 9.33
C LYS A 102 5.91 -7.41 9.03
N ALA A 103 6.19 -7.00 7.81
CA ALA A 103 7.57 -6.87 7.32
C ALA A 103 8.27 -5.63 7.88
N TYR A 104 7.55 -4.52 8.04
CA TYR A 104 8.14 -3.25 8.49
C TYR A 104 7.21 -2.42 9.38
N TRP A 105 7.50 -1.15 9.68
CA TRP A 105 6.60 -0.30 10.47
C TRP A 105 5.46 0.24 9.59
N ASN A 106 4.30 0.58 10.19
CA ASN A 106 3.09 1.03 9.48
C ASN A 106 2.59 0.03 8.43
N ASN A 107 2.12 -1.15 8.85
CA ASN A 107 1.48 -2.14 7.97
C ASN A 107 -0.04 -2.18 8.16
N ASP A 108 -0.67 -1.02 8.29
CA ASP A 108 -2.11 -0.86 8.31
C ASP A 108 -2.69 -1.63 7.11
N GLY A 109 -3.58 -2.59 7.39
CA GLY A 109 -3.94 -3.61 6.41
C GLY A 109 -4.85 -3.09 5.29
N LEU A 110 -5.69 -2.13 5.62
CA LEU A 110 -6.63 -1.49 4.72
C LEU A 110 -7.02 -0.10 5.25
N ASP A 111 -6.62 0.94 4.53
CA ASP A 111 -6.93 2.33 4.83
C ASP A 111 -7.91 2.89 3.79
N ILE A 112 -8.98 3.52 4.29
CA ILE A 112 -10.03 4.14 3.49
C ILE A 112 -10.08 5.64 3.83
N GLY A 113 -9.47 6.47 3.00
CA GLY A 113 -9.41 7.92 3.16
C GLY A 113 -10.40 8.62 2.23
N ASP A 114 -11.29 9.44 2.76
CA ASP A 114 -12.20 10.30 1.98
C ASP A 114 -12.96 9.58 0.84
N CYS A 115 -13.25 8.28 1.01
CA CYS A 115 -13.90 7.47 0.00
C CYS A 115 -15.43 7.47 0.14
N LYS A 116 -16.13 7.20 -0.96
CA LYS A 116 -17.59 7.09 -1.02
C LYS A 116 -18.04 5.76 -1.62
N HIS A 117 -19.12 5.19 -1.08
CA HIS A 117 -19.68 3.89 -1.49
C HIS A 117 -18.64 2.75 -1.45
N VAL A 118 -18.17 2.46 -0.25
CA VAL A 118 -17.18 1.40 0.00
C VAL A 118 -17.89 0.16 0.54
N ARG A 119 -17.63 -1.01 -0.06
CA ARG A 119 -18.07 -2.30 0.46
C ARG A 119 -16.88 -3.21 0.66
N ILE A 120 -16.71 -3.68 1.88
CA ILE A 120 -15.65 -4.61 2.29
C ILE A 120 -16.31 -5.89 2.80
N THR A 121 -15.95 -7.02 2.19
CA THR A 121 -16.38 -8.36 2.61
C THR A 121 -15.17 -9.27 2.78
N ILE A 122 -15.14 -9.96 3.92
CA ILE A 122 -14.10 -10.94 4.26
C ILE A 122 -14.71 -12.34 4.11
N ALA A 123 -13.99 -13.25 3.45
CA ALA A 123 -14.32 -14.67 3.49
C ALA A 123 -13.65 -15.27 4.74
N LEU A 124 -14.45 -15.93 5.58
CA LEU A 124 -13.98 -16.70 6.75
C LEU A 124 -13.28 -17.98 6.33
#